data_AF-T1CJX3-F1
#
_entry.id   AF-T1CJX3-F1
#
_cell.length_a   1.000
_cell.length_b   1.000
_cell.length_c   1.000
_cell.angle_alpha   90.00
_cell.angle_beta   90.00
_cell.angle_gamma   90.00
#
_symmetry.space_group_name_H-M   'P 1'
#
loop_
_entity.id
_entity.type
_entity.pdbx_description
1 polymer ?
#
loop_
_entity_poly.entity_id
_entity_poly.type
_entity_poly.pdbx_seq_one_letter_code
_entity_poly.pdbx_strand_id
1 'polypeptide(L)' 'MLVGATGRGWGMLEELICNVEFLRARAELVARVSSEAGGVREYRGAVIGSVIDQVINDLQEEFESAPAA' A
#
# COMPACT_ATOMS: atom_id res chain seq x y z
N MET A 1 -39.71 12.57 23.38
CA MET A 1 -39.05 12.40 22.08
C MET A 1 -37.55 12.48 22.34
N LEU A 2 -36.90 11.34 22.55
CA LEU A 2 -35.46 11.25 22.79
C LEU A 2 -34.84 10.59 21.57
N VAL A 3 -34.09 11.37 20.79
CA VAL A 3 -33.05 10.89 19.87
C VAL A 3 -31.79 11.56 20.43
N GLY A 4 -30.84 10.86 21.05
CA GLY A 4 -30.21 9.64 20.59
C GLY A 4 -28.86 10.05 20.03
N ALA A 5 -27.85 10.05 20.90
CA ALA A 5 -26.49 10.48 20.61
C ALA A 5 -25.83 9.68 19.49
N THR A 6 -25.10 10.35 18.60
CA THR A 6 -23.86 9.81 18.02
C THR A 6 -22.93 10.97 17.72
N GLY A 7 -21.92 11.17 18.57
CA GLY A 7 -20.76 11.97 18.21
C GLY A 7 -20.14 11.39 16.94
N ARG A 8 -20.13 12.17 15.85
CA ARG A 8 -19.18 11.92 14.77
C ARG A 8 -17.83 12.38 15.30
N GLY A 9 -17.14 11.48 15.99
CA GLY A 9 -15.69 11.56 16.06
C GLY A 9 -15.20 11.64 14.61
N TRP A 10 -14.48 12.70 14.27
CA TRP A 10 -13.52 12.66 13.17
C TRP A 10 -12.44 11.66 13.55
N GLY A 11 -12.78 10.37 13.54
CA GLY A 11 -11.80 9.33 13.37
C GLY A 11 -11.33 9.49 11.94
N MET A 12 -10.13 10.04 11.78
CA MET A 12 -9.30 9.80 10.61
C MET A 12 -9.28 8.27 10.46
N LEU A 13 -10.13 7.73 9.59
CA LEU A 13 -9.91 6.38 9.09
C LEU A 13 -8.60 6.55 8.32
N GLU A 14 -7.50 6.08 8.88
CA GLU A 14 -6.32 5.84 8.06
C GLU A 14 -6.75 4.77 7.07
N GLU A 15 -7.36 5.22 5.96
CA GLU A 15 -7.83 4.35 4.90
C GLU A 15 -6.59 3.68 4.33
N LEU A 16 -6.53 2.37 4.46
CA LEU A 16 -5.38 1.58 4.03
C LEU A 16 -5.36 1.54 2.50
N ILE A 17 -4.77 2.56 1.89
CA ILE A 17 -4.70 2.69 0.43
C ILE A 17 -3.71 1.73 -0.22
N CYS A 18 -2.72 1.25 0.54
CA CYS A 18 -1.70 0.32 0.08
C CYS A 18 -1.07 -0.47 1.24
N ASN A 19 -0.88 -1.76 1.00
CA ASN A 19 -0.18 -2.69 1.87
C ASN A 19 1.02 -3.28 1.13
N VAL A 20 2.18 -3.28 1.78
CA VAL A 20 3.42 -3.85 1.22
C VAL A 20 3.99 -4.89 2.17
N GLU A 21 4.08 -6.13 1.70
CA GLU A 21 4.62 -7.26 2.45
C GLU A 21 5.93 -7.73 1.84
N PHE A 22 7.00 -7.74 2.65
CA PHE A 22 8.30 -8.31 2.23
C PHE A 22 8.49 -9.69 2.86
N LEU A 23 8.59 -10.69 2.01
CA LEU A 23 8.77 -12.10 2.34
C LEU A 23 10.16 -12.55 1.88
N ARG A 24 10.95 -13.12 2.78
CA ARG A 24 12.22 -13.75 2.40
C ARG A 24 11.97 -15.21 1.98
N ALA A 25 12.18 -15.52 0.71
CA ALA A 25 11.99 -16.86 0.16
C ALA A 25 13.34 -17.48 -0.25
N ARG A 26 13.87 -18.38 0.59
CA ARG A 26 15.18 -19.07 0.38
C ARG A 26 16.34 -18.10 0.13
N ALA A 27 16.62 -17.78 -1.14
CA ALA A 27 17.70 -16.89 -1.57
C ALA A 27 17.22 -15.53 -2.11
N GLU A 28 15.91 -15.34 -2.28
CA GLU A 28 15.32 -14.18 -2.92
C GLU A 28 14.40 -13.42 -1.96
N LEU A 29 14.28 -12.10 -2.16
CA LEU A 29 13.26 -11.28 -1.54
C LEU A 29 12.04 -11.27 -2.46
N VAL A 30 10.87 -11.45 -1.88
CA VAL A 30 9.58 -11.32 -2.55
C VAL A 30 8.86 -10.15 -1.89
N ALA A 31 8.46 -9.14 -2.66
CA ALA A 31 7.63 -8.05 -2.18
C ALA A 31 6.23 -8.21 -2.79
N ARG A 32 5.18 -8.18 -1.96
CA ARG A 32 3.78 -8.19 -2.40
C ARG A 32 3.17 -6.85 -2.06
N VAL A 33 2.78 -6.12 -3.09
CA VAL A 33 2.09 -4.83 -2.97
C VAL A 33 0.62 -5.08 -3.24
N SER A 34 -0.26 -4.64 -2.36
CA SER A 34 -1.71 -4.62 -2.56
C SER A 34 -2.20 -3.20 -2.37
N SER A 35 -2.55 -2.56 -3.47
CA SER A 35 -3.05 -1.19 -3.54
C SER A 35 -4.48 -1.21 -4.07
N GLU A 36 -5.37 -0.33 -3.60
CA GLU A 36 -6.73 -0.25 -4.14
C GLU A 36 -6.75 0.18 -5.61
N ALA A 37 -5.82 1.05 -6.02
CA ALA A 37 -5.71 1.54 -7.40
C ALA A 37 -5.02 0.53 -8.33
N GLY A 38 -3.87 -0.03 -7.92
CA GLY A 38 -3.05 -0.93 -8.74
C GLY A 38 -3.26 -2.43 -8.56
N GLY A 39 -4.21 -2.85 -7.71
CA GLY A 39 -4.43 -4.27 -7.39
C GLY A 39 -3.25 -4.93 -6.68
N VAL A 40 -3.05 -6.23 -6.91
CA VAL A 40 -1.99 -7.04 -6.28
C VAL A 40 -0.81 -7.22 -7.24
N ARG A 41 0.38 -6.79 -6.81
CA ARG A 41 1.66 -6.89 -7.55
C ARG A 41 2.68 -7.67 -6.74
N GLU A 42 3.50 -8.47 -7.42
CA GLU A 42 4.56 -9.25 -6.79
C GLU A 42 5.92 -8.98 -7.47
N TYR A 43 6.91 -8.62 -6.68
CA TYR A 43 8.29 -8.35 -7.12
C TYR A 43 9.20 -9.39 -6.49
N ARG A 44 10.18 -9.88 -7.23
CA ARG A 44 11.11 -10.91 -6.77
C ARG A 44 12.52 -10.62 -7.22
N GLY A 45 13.49 -10.90 -6.35
CA GLY A 45 14.89 -10.84 -6.75
C GLY A 45 15.87 -11.24 -5.66
N ALA A 46 17.08 -11.62 -6.07
CA ALA A 46 18.15 -12.00 -5.14
C ALA A 46 18.76 -10.80 -4.40
N VAL A 47 18.69 -9.60 -5.00
CA VAL A 47 19.24 -8.36 -4.45
C VAL A 47 18.11 -7.53 -3.84
N ILE A 48 18.13 -7.41 -2.50
CA ILE A 48 17.10 -6.70 -1.72
C ILE A 48 16.87 -5.28 -2.24
N GLY A 49 17.96 -4.51 -2.42
CA GLY A 49 17.86 -3.11 -2.86
C GLY A 49 17.09 -2.97 -4.16
N SER A 50 17.41 -3.79 -5.16
CA SER A 50 16.74 -3.76 -6.45
C SER A 50 15.23 -4.02 -6.36
N VAL A 51 14.79 -4.93 -5.48
CA VAL A 51 13.36 -5.23 -5.31
C VAL A 51 12.65 -4.07 -4.60
N ILE A 52 13.30 -3.43 -3.63
CA ILE A 52 12.77 -2.26 -2.94
C ILE A 52 12.67 -1.07 -3.89
N ASP A 53 13.71 -0.79 -4.68
CA ASP A 53 13.72 0.31 -5.64
C ASP A 53 12.59 0.17 -6.66
N GLN A 54 12.34 -1.05 -7.14
CA GLN A 54 11.22 -1.35 -8.03
C GLN A 54 9.86 -1.07 -7.38
N VAL A 55 9.67 -1.52 -6.14
CA VAL A 55 8.43 -1.27 -5.39
C VAL A 55 8.22 0.23 -5.18
N ILE A 56 9.26 0.97 -4.78
CA ILE A 56 9.17 2.41 -4.54
C ILE A 56 8.82 3.15 -5.82
N ASN A 57 9.50 2.85 -6.93
CA ASN A 57 9.27 3.52 -8.20
C ASN A 57 7.82 3.32 -8.69
N ASP A 58 7.32 2.08 -8.63
CA ASP A 58 5.97 1.76 -9.10
C ASP A 58 4.87 2.37 -8.21
N LEU A 59 5.11 2.45 -6.89
CA LEU A 59 4.22 3.15 -5.97
C LEU A 59 4.25 4.67 -6.17
N GLN A 60 5.42 5.26 -6.41
CA GLN A 60 5.54 6.68 -6.70
C GLN A 60 4.79 7.03 -7.99
N GLU A 61 5.01 6.28 -9.08
CA GLU A 61 4.28 6.48 -10.33
C GLU A 61 2.76 6.37 -10.12
N GLU A 62 2.30 5.39 -9.36
CA GLU A 62 0.88 5.21 -9.07
C GLU A 62 0.27 6.37 -8.28
N PHE A 63 0.93 6.81 -7.19
CA PHE A 63 0.39 7.84 -6.31
C PHE A 63 0.60 9.27 -6.86
N GLU A 64 1.63 9.52 -7.65
CA GLU A 64 1.84 10.80 -8.32
C GLU A 64 0.93 10.95 -9.56
N SER A 65 0.50 9.84 -10.16
CA SER A 65 -0.45 9.87 -11.28
C SER A 65 -1.92 9.99 -10.84
N ALA A 66 -2.21 9.77 -9.55
CA ALA A 66 -3.55 10.02 -9.01
C ALA A 66 -3.85 11.53 -9.01
N PRO A 67 -4.92 12.00 -9.67
CA PRO A 67 -5.26 13.42 -9.65
C PRO A 67 -5.56 13.85 -8.22
N ALA A 68 -4.87 14.89 -7.74
CA ALA A 68 -5.21 15.57 -6.50
C ALA A 68 -6.69 16.02 -6.60
N ALA A 69 -7.55 15.38 -5.80
CA ALA A 69 -8.96 15.73 -5.69
C ALA A 69 -9.15 17.13 -5.07
#